data_AF-A0A0T7FHZ2-F1
#
_entry.id   AF-A0A0T7FHZ2-F1
#
_cell.length_a   1.000
_cell.length_b   1.000
_cell.length_c   1.000
_cell.angle_alpha   90.00
_cell.angle_beta   90.00
_cell.angle_gamma   90.00
#
_symmetry.space_group_name_H-M   'P 1'
#
loop_
_entity.id
_entity.type
_entity.pdbx_description
1 polymer ?
#
loop_
_entity_poly.entity_id
_entity_poly.type
_entity_poly.pdbx_seq_one_letter_code
_entity_poly.pdbx_strand_id
1 'polypeptide(L)'
;MKHIPYVGSGPYCYANSFAMMLGADAPSTLAIEFATSSPFGMQLLGGTLPFFDPYGWTPEAGFDAALDAMGWTSAVTKSNSEEDALAQLKLALFDGPVWVGPVEMGHLRHQPGMSGPIAADHYLVVLSVDDEGVRMHDPQGHPFSTLPLDDFLTAWRAETIDYGDPYTMRTDFRRVRVVQEDDVIRASLPAALRWLSMKHPQHVPEGTVGNDEAAHRLASMIEGGCSDDLRGHLIHFAVRVGARRLTDAATCLARIDQADAAGIASEQALLIGSLQFPLVVGRDAEAAAILRKLGPTYPRLLSSLEGTSGKS
;
A
#
# COMPACT_ATOMS: atom_id res chain seq x y z
N MET A 1 -8.96 -23.93 -6.87
CA MET A 1 -9.93 -23.15 -7.68
C MET A 1 -9.17 -22.45 -8.78
N LYS A 2 -9.79 -22.20 -9.95
CA LYS A 2 -9.16 -21.38 -10.99
C LYS A 2 -9.16 -19.93 -10.51
N HIS A 3 -8.00 -19.30 -10.43
CA HIS A 3 -7.86 -17.89 -10.08
C HIS A 3 -8.60 -17.02 -11.11
N ILE A 4 -9.29 -15.98 -10.63
CA ILE A 4 -9.97 -15.00 -11.46
C ILE A 4 -9.44 -13.62 -11.07
N PRO A 5 -8.79 -12.88 -11.97
CA PRO A 5 -8.36 -11.52 -11.70
C PRO A 5 -9.53 -10.62 -11.32
N TYR A 6 -9.37 -9.81 -10.27
CA TYR A 6 -10.36 -8.82 -9.86
C TYR A 6 -10.18 -7.52 -10.64
N VAL A 7 -11.30 -7.00 -11.15
CA VAL A 7 -11.38 -5.70 -11.81
C VAL A 7 -12.41 -4.87 -11.04
N GLY A 8 -11.99 -3.73 -10.52
CA GLY A 8 -12.81 -2.88 -9.67
C GLY A 8 -11.96 -1.94 -8.80
N SER A 9 -12.62 -1.11 -8.01
CA SER A 9 -11.94 -0.16 -7.10
C SER A 9 -11.15 -0.88 -6.01
N GLY A 10 -10.02 -0.32 -5.62
CA GLY A 10 -9.26 -0.72 -4.43
C GLY A 10 -8.49 0.47 -3.85
N PRO A 11 -8.13 0.46 -2.55
CA PRO A 11 -7.35 1.53 -1.92
C PRO A 11 -5.87 1.52 -2.40
N TYR A 12 -5.63 1.93 -3.65
CA TYR A 12 -4.31 1.97 -4.30
C TYR A 12 -3.88 3.41 -4.57
N CYS A 13 -4.01 4.29 -3.58
CA CYS A 13 -3.62 5.70 -3.76
C CYS A 13 -2.18 5.82 -4.25
N TYR A 14 -1.31 5.03 -3.65
CA TYR A 14 0.08 4.87 -4.02
C TYR A 14 0.29 4.46 -5.49
N ALA A 15 -0.14 3.25 -5.88
CA ALA A 15 0.13 2.72 -7.21
C ALA A 15 -0.60 3.47 -8.32
N ASN A 16 -1.79 4.00 -8.05
CA ASN A 16 -2.52 4.82 -9.02
C ASN A 16 -1.80 6.16 -9.25
N SER A 17 -1.37 6.84 -8.17
CA SER A 17 -0.61 8.08 -8.29
C SER A 17 0.71 7.86 -9.01
N PHE A 18 1.41 6.77 -8.70
CA PHE A 18 2.64 6.44 -9.41
C PHE A 18 2.39 6.11 -10.90
N ALA A 19 1.35 5.33 -11.23
CA ALA A 19 0.98 5.08 -12.62
C ALA A 19 0.65 6.38 -13.38
N MET A 20 -0.01 7.34 -12.74
CA MET A 20 -0.24 8.68 -13.32
C MET A 20 1.07 9.42 -13.61
N MET A 21 2.07 9.32 -12.72
CA MET A 21 3.39 9.92 -12.93
C MET A 21 4.17 9.31 -14.09
N LEU A 22 4.04 8.00 -14.29
CA LEU A 22 4.73 7.28 -15.37
C LEU A 22 4.02 7.39 -16.74
N GLY A 23 2.73 7.75 -16.74
CA GLY A 23 1.95 7.95 -17.95
C GLY A 23 1.78 6.68 -18.78
N ALA A 24 1.87 6.80 -20.11
CA ALA A 24 1.64 5.69 -21.04
C ALA A 24 2.65 4.53 -20.91
N ASP A 25 3.80 4.78 -20.30
CA ASP A 25 4.86 3.79 -20.07
C ASP A 25 4.75 3.10 -18.70
N ALA A 26 3.72 3.43 -17.91
CA ALA A 26 3.49 2.81 -16.61
C ALA A 26 3.23 1.30 -16.75
N PRO A 27 3.89 0.46 -15.93
CA PRO A 27 3.37 -0.87 -15.66
C PRO A 27 1.94 -0.76 -15.10
N SER A 28 1.16 -1.81 -15.28
CA SER A 28 -0.16 -1.93 -14.66
C SER A 28 -0.07 -1.76 -13.15
N THR A 29 -1.13 -1.22 -12.54
CA THR A 29 -1.17 -0.97 -11.09
C THR A 29 -1.02 -2.25 -10.26
N LEU A 30 -1.45 -3.39 -10.78
CA LEU A 30 -1.18 -4.71 -10.17
C LEU A 30 0.32 -5.04 -10.12
N ALA A 31 1.08 -4.67 -11.15
CA ALA A 31 2.52 -4.93 -11.21
C ALA A 31 3.28 -3.96 -10.31
N ILE A 32 2.83 -2.71 -10.23
CA ILE A 32 3.36 -1.70 -9.30
C ILE A 32 3.19 -2.16 -7.85
N GLU A 33 1.96 -2.54 -7.43
CA GLU A 33 1.71 -3.02 -6.07
C GLU A 33 2.52 -4.28 -5.76
N PHE A 34 2.56 -5.23 -6.69
CA PHE A 34 3.39 -6.43 -6.56
C PHE A 34 4.86 -6.07 -6.34
N ALA A 35 5.40 -5.14 -7.14
CA ALA A 35 6.80 -4.75 -7.09
C ALA A 35 7.19 -4.09 -5.76
N THR A 36 6.25 -3.37 -5.13
CA THR A 36 6.46 -2.78 -3.79
C THR A 36 6.56 -3.82 -2.68
N SER A 37 6.22 -5.08 -2.96
CA SER A 37 6.11 -6.19 -2.01
C SER A 37 4.97 -6.07 -0.98
N SER A 38 4.07 -5.08 -1.14
CA SER A 38 2.90 -4.87 -0.27
C SER A 38 1.98 -6.10 -0.09
N PRO A 39 1.87 -7.08 -1.02
CA PRO A 39 1.00 -8.24 -0.82
C PRO A 39 1.62 -9.36 0.04
N PHE A 40 2.92 -9.29 0.38
CA PHE A 40 3.68 -10.45 0.86
C PHE A 40 3.81 -10.52 2.38
N GLY A 41 2.67 -10.49 3.07
CA GLY A 41 2.62 -10.71 4.50
C GLY A 41 1.42 -10.05 5.17
N MET A 42 1.47 -10.05 6.49
CA MET A 42 0.56 -9.31 7.36
C MET A 42 1.33 -8.81 8.57
N GLN A 43 0.88 -7.69 9.14
CA GLN A 43 1.37 -7.19 10.40
C GLN A 43 0.25 -6.69 11.30
N LEU A 44 0.53 -6.71 12.60
CA LEU A 44 -0.28 -6.07 13.62
C LEU A 44 0.60 -5.02 14.29
N LEU A 45 0.60 -3.81 13.73
CA LEU A 45 1.45 -2.68 14.11
C LEU A 45 1.18 -2.27 15.56
N GLY A 46 2.24 -2.12 16.36
CA GLY A 46 2.15 -1.83 17.79
C GLY A 46 1.37 -2.88 18.60
N GLY A 47 1.08 -4.03 18.00
CA GLY A 47 0.22 -5.05 18.59
C GLY A 47 -1.27 -4.74 18.58
N THR A 48 -1.73 -3.70 17.86
CA THR A 48 -3.13 -3.24 17.87
C THR A 48 -3.71 -2.92 16.49
N LEU A 49 -2.93 -2.42 15.53
CA LEU A 49 -3.44 -1.95 14.24
C LEU A 49 -3.10 -2.94 13.11
N PRO A 50 -4.07 -3.69 12.56
CA PRO A 50 -3.78 -4.72 11.57
C PRO A 50 -3.65 -4.17 10.16
N PHE A 51 -2.67 -4.67 9.43
CA PHE A 51 -2.51 -4.45 7.99
C PHE A 51 -2.20 -5.76 7.28
N PHE A 52 -2.75 -5.93 6.08
CA PHE A 52 -2.41 -7.05 5.20
C PHE A 52 -1.27 -6.66 4.26
N ASP A 53 -0.15 -6.27 4.88
CA ASP A 53 1.14 -6.02 4.28
C ASP A 53 2.26 -6.54 5.19
N PRO A 54 3.50 -6.68 4.67
CA PRO A 54 4.56 -7.38 5.40
C PRO A 54 4.98 -6.67 6.70
N TYR A 55 5.45 -7.46 7.65
CA TYR A 55 6.04 -6.96 8.90
C TYR A 55 7.17 -5.95 8.68
N GLY A 56 6.99 -4.74 9.21
CA GLY A 56 7.94 -3.62 9.08
C GLY A 56 7.94 -2.97 7.69
N TRP A 57 6.97 -3.30 6.84
CA TRP A 57 6.81 -2.66 5.54
C TRP A 57 6.08 -1.33 5.71
N THR A 58 6.52 -0.34 4.93
CA THR A 58 5.81 0.92 4.71
C THR A 58 5.82 1.21 3.20
N PRO A 59 4.91 2.05 2.68
CA PRO A 59 4.90 2.42 1.27
C PRO A 59 6.27 2.91 0.76
N GLU A 60 6.97 3.73 1.54
CA GLU A 60 8.31 4.23 1.18
C GLU A 60 9.40 3.15 1.21
N ALA A 61 9.35 2.21 2.16
CA ALA A 61 10.39 1.18 2.32
C ALA A 61 10.45 0.21 1.12
N GLY A 62 9.31 -0.03 0.46
CA GLY A 62 9.22 -0.89 -0.72
C GLY A 62 9.59 -0.20 -2.04
N PHE A 63 9.65 1.13 -2.08
CA PHE A 63 9.55 1.85 -3.34
C PHE A 63 10.81 1.84 -4.19
N ASP A 64 11.98 2.10 -3.61
CA ASP A 64 13.20 2.23 -4.41
C ASP A 64 13.57 0.91 -5.08
N ALA A 65 13.29 -0.23 -4.41
CA ALA A 65 13.42 -1.56 -4.99
C ALA A 65 12.40 -1.80 -6.12
N ALA A 66 11.16 -1.29 -5.97
CA ALA A 66 10.15 -1.36 -7.01
C ALA A 66 10.53 -0.51 -8.24
N LEU A 67 10.99 0.73 -8.02
CA LEU A 67 11.48 1.62 -9.07
C LEU A 67 12.61 0.97 -9.87
N ASP A 68 13.60 0.41 -9.17
CA ASP A 68 14.67 -0.30 -9.85
C ASP A 68 14.10 -1.47 -10.65
N ALA A 69 13.29 -2.37 -10.05
CA ALA A 69 12.69 -3.50 -10.76
C ALA A 69 11.94 -3.07 -12.04
N MET A 70 11.25 -1.93 -12.00
CA MET A 70 10.50 -1.36 -13.14
C MET A 70 11.38 -0.64 -14.16
N GLY A 71 12.64 -0.36 -13.84
CA GLY A 71 13.56 0.36 -14.72
C GLY A 71 13.44 1.87 -14.67
N TRP A 72 13.01 2.41 -13.52
CA TRP A 72 12.78 3.82 -13.28
C TRP A 72 13.65 4.36 -12.15
N THR A 73 13.79 5.67 -12.12
CA THR A 73 14.37 6.42 -11.01
C THR A 73 13.54 7.66 -10.75
N SER A 74 13.71 8.27 -9.58
CA SER A 74 13.05 9.51 -9.15
C SER A 74 13.95 10.25 -8.17
N ALA A 75 13.73 11.54 -7.99
CA ALA A 75 14.26 12.29 -6.86
C ALA A 75 13.22 12.35 -5.74
N VAL A 76 13.66 12.24 -4.47
CA VAL A 76 12.83 12.49 -3.29
C VAL A 76 13.31 13.75 -2.60
N THR A 77 12.37 14.62 -2.26
CA THR A 77 12.61 15.84 -1.49
C THR A 77 11.72 15.82 -0.26
N LYS A 78 12.27 16.30 0.86
CA LYS A 78 11.62 16.38 2.17
C LYS A 78 11.99 17.73 2.78
N SER A 79 11.12 18.29 3.61
CA SER A 79 11.39 19.57 4.27
C SER A 79 10.77 19.59 5.65
N ASN A 80 11.39 20.30 6.59
CA ASN A 80 10.76 20.64 7.88
C ASN A 80 10.25 22.09 7.92
N SER A 81 10.35 22.79 6.79
CA SER A 81 9.97 24.20 6.60
C SER A 81 8.88 24.27 5.54
N GLU A 82 7.72 24.79 5.94
CA GLU A 82 6.55 24.96 5.07
C GLU A 82 6.85 25.92 3.90
N GLU A 83 7.57 27.01 4.17
CA GLU A 83 7.99 27.98 3.15
C GLU A 83 8.91 27.34 2.12
N ASP A 84 9.93 26.61 2.57
CA ASP A 84 10.87 25.93 1.68
C ASP A 84 10.17 24.83 0.87
N ALA A 85 9.27 24.07 1.51
CA ALA A 85 8.48 23.03 0.86
C ALA A 85 7.60 23.60 -0.27
N LEU A 86 6.90 24.70 0.00
CA LEU A 86 6.06 25.36 -0.98
C LEU A 86 6.89 25.94 -2.13
N ALA A 87 8.05 26.55 -1.84
CA ALA A 87 8.95 27.06 -2.85
C ALA A 87 9.48 25.94 -3.76
N GLN A 88 9.86 24.80 -3.19
CA GLN A 88 10.32 23.62 -3.92
C GLN A 88 9.20 22.99 -4.77
N LEU A 89 7.98 22.88 -4.23
CA LEU A 89 6.82 22.40 -4.98
C LEU A 89 6.51 23.30 -6.18
N LYS A 90 6.49 24.62 -5.97
CA LYS A 90 6.31 25.61 -7.06
C LYS A 90 7.40 25.45 -8.13
N LEU A 91 8.65 25.23 -7.74
CA LEU A 91 9.74 25.01 -8.68
C LEU A 91 9.56 23.72 -9.48
N ALA A 92 9.25 22.60 -8.81
CA ALA A 92 9.06 21.30 -9.45
C ALA A 92 7.89 21.29 -10.45
N LEU A 93 6.82 22.05 -10.15
CA LEU A 93 5.65 22.14 -11.01
C LEU A 93 5.89 22.84 -12.35
N PHE A 94 7.02 23.54 -12.52
CA PHE A 94 7.41 24.05 -13.85
C PHE A 94 7.80 22.93 -14.82
N ASP A 95 8.35 21.83 -14.31
CA ASP A 95 8.81 20.69 -15.11
C ASP A 95 7.73 19.64 -15.33
N GLY A 96 6.67 19.64 -14.51
CA GLY A 96 5.53 18.74 -14.67
C GLY A 96 4.77 18.47 -13.37
N PRO A 97 3.84 17.51 -13.36
CA PRO A 97 3.15 17.11 -12.15
C PRO A 97 4.11 16.59 -11.07
N VAL A 98 3.71 16.67 -9.81
CA VAL A 98 4.52 16.26 -8.65
C VAL A 98 3.78 15.19 -7.86
N TRP A 99 4.48 14.11 -7.50
CA TRP A 99 3.93 13.09 -6.62
C TRP A 99 4.13 13.50 -5.17
N VAL A 100 3.05 13.67 -4.43
CA VAL A 100 3.05 14.21 -3.08
C VAL A 100 2.54 13.15 -2.11
N GLY A 101 3.30 12.89 -1.06
CA GLY A 101 2.87 12.02 0.02
C GLY A 101 4.03 11.47 0.86
N PRO A 102 3.71 10.87 2.01
CA PRO A 102 2.34 10.72 2.53
C PRO A 102 1.74 12.07 2.96
N VAL A 103 0.44 12.24 2.77
CA VAL A 103 -0.36 13.32 3.36
C VAL A 103 -1.36 12.71 4.35
N GLU A 104 -1.75 13.44 5.39
CA GLU A 104 -2.84 13.02 6.28
C GLU A 104 -4.19 13.17 5.58
N MET A 105 -4.84 12.03 5.28
CA MET A 105 -6.07 11.96 4.51
C MET A 105 -7.23 12.73 5.17
N GLY A 106 -7.26 12.80 6.50
CA GLY A 106 -8.27 13.50 7.28
C GLY A 106 -8.34 15.01 7.02
N HIS A 107 -7.27 15.60 6.49
CA HIS A 107 -7.23 17.01 6.10
C HIS A 107 -7.66 17.26 4.64
N LEU A 108 -7.93 16.19 3.87
CA LEU A 108 -8.39 16.29 2.48
C LEU A 108 -9.89 16.59 2.41
N ARG A 109 -10.27 17.83 2.72
CA ARG A 109 -11.68 18.26 2.87
C ARG A 109 -12.54 18.18 1.61
N HIS A 110 -11.94 17.97 0.44
CA HIS A 110 -12.71 17.65 -0.77
C HIS A 110 -13.30 16.24 -0.72
N GLN A 111 -12.77 15.35 0.12
CA GLN A 111 -13.36 14.04 0.39
C GLN A 111 -14.54 14.16 1.36
N PRO A 112 -15.71 13.58 1.05
CA PRO A 112 -16.87 13.64 1.93
C PRO A 112 -16.58 13.11 3.34
N GLY A 113 -16.88 13.93 4.36
CA GLY A 113 -16.77 13.54 5.77
C GLY A 113 -15.40 13.78 6.41
N MET A 114 -14.40 14.25 5.66
CA MET A 114 -13.10 14.62 6.22
C MET A 114 -13.14 16.01 6.87
N SER A 115 -12.84 16.09 8.16
CA SER A 115 -12.89 17.33 8.94
C SER A 115 -11.69 17.53 9.88
N GLY A 116 -10.67 16.69 9.79
CA GLY A 116 -9.55 16.63 10.73
C GLY A 116 -8.82 15.30 10.63
N PRO A 117 -7.66 15.15 11.30
CA PRO A 117 -6.78 14.01 11.14
C PRO A 117 -7.45 12.70 11.55
N ILE A 118 -7.18 11.63 10.80
CA ILE A 118 -7.68 10.27 11.07
C ILE A 118 -6.55 9.23 11.13
N ALA A 119 -5.30 9.67 11.11
CA ALA A 119 -4.10 8.81 11.09
C ALA A 119 -4.09 7.85 9.90
N ALA A 120 -4.53 8.32 8.74
CA ALA A 120 -4.49 7.58 7.49
C ALA A 120 -3.66 8.33 6.46
N ASP A 121 -2.67 7.66 5.88
CA ASP A 121 -1.86 8.23 4.82
C ASP A 121 -2.62 8.26 3.49
N HIS A 122 -2.18 9.16 2.62
CA HIS A 122 -2.62 9.21 1.23
C HIS A 122 -1.54 9.77 0.32
N TYR A 123 -1.67 9.47 -0.98
CA TYR A 123 -0.73 9.94 -2.00
C TYR A 123 -1.49 10.61 -3.16
N LEU A 124 -1.01 11.77 -3.58
CA LEU A 124 -1.66 12.66 -4.53
C LEU A 124 -0.72 12.96 -5.70
N VAL A 125 -1.29 13.38 -6.84
CA VAL A 125 -0.53 13.99 -7.94
C VAL A 125 -0.93 15.45 -8.05
N VAL A 126 -0.03 16.36 -7.69
CA VAL A 126 -0.24 17.80 -7.76
C VAL A 126 0.05 18.29 -9.18
N LEU A 127 -0.85 19.14 -9.71
CA LEU A 127 -0.82 19.64 -11.08
C LEU A 127 -0.52 21.14 -11.15
N SER A 128 -0.95 21.90 -10.14
CA SER A 128 -0.68 23.33 -10.04
C SER A 128 -0.87 23.80 -8.59
N VAL A 129 -0.15 24.84 -8.21
CA VAL A 129 -0.34 25.57 -6.95
C VAL A 129 -0.31 27.07 -7.21
N ASP A 130 -1.23 27.77 -6.58
CA ASP A 130 -1.27 29.23 -6.50
C ASP A 130 -1.65 29.65 -5.08
N ASP A 131 -1.94 30.94 -4.87
CA ASP A 131 -2.29 31.47 -3.56
C ASP A 131 -3.74 31.13 -3.15
N GLU A 132 -4.58 30.65 -4.08
CA GLU A 132 -5.96 30.21 -3.79
C GLU A 132 -5.99 28.73 -3.38
N GLY A 133 -5.15 27.88 -4.00
CA GLY A 133 -5.05 26.49 -3.60
C GLY A 133 -4.21 25.59 -4.49
N VAL A 134 -4.35 24.30 -4.22
CA VAL A 134 -3.63 23.21 -4.90
C VAL A 134 -4.61 22.41 -5.73
N ARG A 135 -4.34 22.29 -7.03
CA ARG A 135 -5.09 21.43 -7.96
C ARG A 135 -4.37 20.10 -8.10
N MET A 136 -5.10 19.00 -7.93
CA MET A 136 -4.50 17.67 -7.87
C MET A 136 -5.41 16.59 -8.43
N HIS A 137 -4.81 15.48 -8.84
CA HIS A 137 -5.49 14.20 -8.96
C HIS A 137 -5.39 13.47 -7.63
N ASP A 138 -6.55 13.21 -7.04
CA ASP A 138 -6.67 12.30 -5.92
C ASP A 138 -7.17 10.92 -6.44
N PRO A 139 -6.34 9.86 -6.30
CA PRO A 139 -6.63 8.51 -6.81
C PRO A 139 -7.82 7.82 -6.12
N GLN A 140 -8.41 8.42 -5.08
CA GLN A 140 -9.65 7.96 -4.44
C GLN A 140 -10.91 8.32 -5.24
N GLY A 141 -10.77 8.73 -6.51
CA GLY A 141 -11.88 9.01 -7.42
C GLY A 141 -12.19 10.50 -7.59
N HIS A 142 -11.19 11.36 -7.35
CA HIS A 142 -11.34 12.80 -7.24
C HIS A 142 -10.38 13.53 -8.22
N PRO A 143 -10.56 13.37 -9.55
CA PRO A 143 -9.68 13.99 -10.53
C PRO A 143 -9.85 15.52 -10.56
N PHE A 144 -8.74 16.26 -10.70
CA PHE A 144 -8.72 17.73 -10.77
C PHE A 144 -9.39 18.42 -9.58
N SER A 145 -9.37 17.78 -8.41
CA SER A 145 -9.88 18.40 -7.19
C SER A 145 -8.97 19.54 -6.75
N THR A 146 -9.55 20.54 -6.09
CA THR A 146 -8.80 21.65 -5.52
C THR A 146 -8.97 21.65 -4.01
N LEU A 147 -7.86 21.83 -3.29
CA LEU A 147 -7.81 21.99 -1.84
C LEU A 147 -7.25 23.39 -1.52
N PRO A 148 -7.81 24.13 -0.56
CA PRO A 148 -7.19 25.36 -0.08
C PRO A 148 -5.73 25.12 0.34
N LEU A 149 -4.86 26.11 0.09
CA LEU A 149 -3.42 25.94 0.30
C LEU A 149 -3.09 25.54 1.75
N ASP A 150 -3.71 26.19 2.73
CA ASP A 150 -3.48 25.90 4.15
C ASP A 150 -3.89 24.47 4.54
N ASP A 151 -5.02 23.98 4.02
CA ASP A 151 -5.47 22.61 4.25
C ASP A 151 -4.50 21.59 3.61
N PHE A 152 -3.99 21.89 2.41
CA PHE A 152 -2.97 21.06 1.75
C PHE A 152 -1.66 21.03 2.53
N LEU A 153 -1.13 22.17 2.96
CA LEU A 153 0.12 22.24 3.72
C LEU A 153 -0.03 21.53 5.08
N THR A 154 -1.18 21.68 5.74
CA THR A 154 -1.50 20.94 6.97
C THR A 154 -1.51 19.43 6.72
N ALA A 155 -2.17 18.97 5.65
CA ALA A 155 -2.19 17.55 5.28
C ALA A 155 -0.78 17.02 4.96
N TRP A 156 0.00 17.78 4.19
CA TRP A 156 1.31 17.39 3.67
C TRP A 156 2.42 17.40 4.72
N ARG A 157 2.18 18.05 5.87
CA ARG A 157 3.05 17.94 7.04
C ARG A 157 3.06 16.53 7.65
N ALA A 158 1.99 15.76 7.44
CA ALA A 158 1.87 14.35 7.81
C ALA A 158 2.16 14.04 9.31
N GLU A 159 1.79 14.93 10.23
CA GLU A 159 2.16 14.84 11.66
C GLU A 159 1.69 13.55 12.36
N THR A 160 0.66 12.92 11.83
CA THR A 160 0.01 11.70 12.35
C THR A 160 0.47 10.43 11.66
N ILE A 161 1.33 10.52 10.63
CA ILE A 161 1.83 9.38 9.85
C ILE A 161 3.22 9.03 10.34
N ASP A 162 3.35 7.91 11.06
CA ASP A 162 4.53 7.54 11.82
C ASP A 162 5.79 7.27 10.98
N TYR A 163 5.63 6.81 9.75
CA TYR A 163 6.71 6.58 8.79
C TYR A 163 6.97 7.77 7.86
N GLY A 164 6.09 8.77 7.86
CA GLY A 164 6.13 9.89 6.94
C GLY A 164 7.08 10.99 7.42
N ASP A 165 7.93 11.48 6.53
CA ASP A 165 8.65 12.73 6.78
C ASP A 165 7.81 13.91 6.28
N PRO A 166 7.82 15.06 6.98
CA PRO A 166 7.05 16.23 6.57
C PRO A 166 7.41 16.68 5.16
N TYR A 167 6.39 17.13 4.44
CA TYR A 167 6.50 17.71 3.11
C TYR A 167 7.28 16.82 2.12
N THR A 168 7.06 15.51 2.17
CA THR A 168 7.67 14.56 1.24
C THR A 168 7.04 14.64 -0.14
N MET A 169 7.86 14.82 -1.17
CA MET A 169 7.43 14.73 -2.57
C MET A 169 8.48 14.00 -3.41
N ARG A 170 8.05 13.48 -4.56
CA ARG A 170 8.96 13.01 -5.60
C ARG A 170 8.72 13.63 -6.96
N THR A 171 9.82 13.79 -7.65
CA THR A 171 9.97 14.44 -8.95
C THR A 171 10.91 13.61 -9.82
N ASP A 172 11.17 14.10 -11.04
CA ASP A 172 12.22 13.57 -11.92
C ASP A 172 12.07 12.08 -12.24
N PHE A 173 10.83 11.62 -12.37
CA PHE A 173 10.54 10.25 -12.80
C PHE A 173 11.11 10.02 -14.20
N ARG A 174 12.15 9.19 -14.29
CA ARG A 174 12.85 8.93 -15.53
C ARG A 174 13.01 7.45 -15.76
N ARG A 175 12.63 7.00 -16.95
CA ARG A 175 12.88 5.64 -17.41
C ARG A 175 14.36 5.51 -17.74
N VAL A 176 15.06 4.68 -17.00
CA VAL A 176 16.48 4.38 -17.23
C VAL A 176 16.67 3.10 -18.03
N ARG A 177 15.66 2.21 -18.04
CA ARG A 177 15.61 1.01 -18.89
C ARG A 177 14.17 0.61 -19.19
N VAL A 178 13.96 -0.04 -20.34
CA VAL A 178 12.68 -0.66 -20.69
C VAL A 178 12.65 -2.06 -20.10
N VAL A 179 11.75 -2.31 -19.16
CA VAL A 179 11.54 -3.63 -18.56
C VAL A 179 10.13 -4.09 -18.92
N GLN A 180 10.00 -5.34 -19.39
CA GLN A 180 8.68 -5.93 -19.61
C GLN A 180 8.05 -6.28 -18.28
N GLU A 181 6.73 -6.22 -18.19
CA GLU A 181 6.05 -6.37 -16.91
C GLU A 181 6.29 -7.73 -16.23
N ASP A 182 6.38 -8.81 -17.00
CA ASP A 182 6.74 -10.12 -16.47
C ASP A 182 8.16 -10.15 -15.89
N ASP A 183 9.09 -9.36 -16.47
CA ASP A 183 10.45 -9.21 -15.95
C ASP A 183 10.48 -8.35 -14.68
N VAL A 184 9.62 -7.32 -14.58
CA VAL A 184 9.42 -6.57 -13.33
C VAL A 184 8.98 -7.52 -12.22
N ILE A 185 7.96 -8.34 -12.48
CA ILE A 185 7.43 -9.32 -11.53
C ILE A 185 8.54 -10.29 -11.08
N ARG A 186 9.33 -10.84 -12.02
CA ARG A 186 10.47 -11.72 -11.68
C ARG A 186 11.52 -10.99 -10.84
N ALA A 187 11.89 -9.77 -11.23
CA ALA A 187 12.91 -8.97 -10.54
C ALA A 187 12.49 -8.56 -9.11
N SER A 188 11.19 -8.49 -8.83
CA SER A 188 10.66 -8.15 -7.50
C SER A 188 10.63 -9.33 -6.52
N LEU A 189 10.71 -10.58 -6.99
CA LEU A 189 10.62 -11.76 -6.11
C LEU A 189 11.65 -11.80 -4.97
N PRO A 190 12.93 -11.43 -5.16
CA PRO A 190 13.89 -11.38 -4.07
C PRO A 190 13.49 -10.40 -2.96
N ALA A 191 12.85 -9.27 -3.31
CA ALA A 191 12.34 -8.33 -2.32
C ALA A 191 11.13 -8.90 -1.58
N ALA A 192 10.19 -9.48 -2.33
CA ALA A 192 9.02 -10.16 -1.76
C ALA A 192 9.40 -11.26 -0.76
N LEU A 193 10.39 -12.09 -1.09
CA LEU A 193 10.94 -13.12 -0.20
C LEU A 193 11.53 -12.53 1.08
N ARG A 194 12.31 -11.45 0.98
CA ARG A 194 12.88 -10.78 2.16
C ARG A 194 11.80 -10.28 3.10
N TRP A 195 10.79 -9.59 2.56
CA TRP A 195 9.66 -9.07 3.33
C TRP A 195 8.84 -10.19 3.99
N LEU A 196 8.45 -11.21 3.22
CA LEU A 196 7.66 -12.33 3.73
C LEU A 196 8.41 -13.13 4.80
N SER A 197 9.74 -13.23 4.69
CA SER A 197 10.58 -13.92 5.67
C SER A 197 10.72 -13.18 7.01
N MET A 198 10.38 -11.88 7.06
CA MET A 198 10.53 -11.01 8.22
C MET A 198 11.99 -10.85 8.75
N LYS A 199 13.01 -11.29 7.99
CA LYS A 199 14.40 -11.38 8.49
C LYS A 199 15.16 -10.04 8.58
N HIS A 200 14.62 -8.96 8.02
CA HIS A 200 15.27 -7.63 8.00
C HIS A 200 14.24 -6.50 8.10
N PRO A 201 13.48 -6.43 9.20
CA PRO A 201 12.44 -5.45 9.31
C PRO A 201 13.04 -4.06 9.51
N GLN A 202 12.35 -3.05 8.99
CA GLN A 202 12.64 -1.64 9.23
C GLN A 202 11.44 -1.03 9.96
N HIS A 203 11.65 0.04 10.73
CA HIS A 203 10.57 0.81 11.35
C HIS A 203 9.49 -0.05 12.03
N VAL A 204 9.89 -0.83 13.04
CA VAL A 204 8.95 -1.70 13.76
C VAL A 204 8.67 -1.13 15.15
N PRO A 205 7.49 -0.53 15.36
CA PRO A 205 7.03 -0.17 16.70
C PRO A 205 7.04 -1.38 17.64
N GLU A 206 7.32 -1.14 18.91
CA GLU A 206 7.33 -2.18 19.94
C GLU A 206 6.00 -2.95 19.97
N GLY A 207 6.05 -4.27 20.15
CA GLY A 207 4.87 -5.13 20.23
C GLY A 207 4.25 -5.51 18.88
N THR A 208 4.80 -5.00 17.77
CA THR A 208 4.40 -5.42 16.42
C THR A 208 4.73 -6.89 16.19
N VAL A 209 3.79 -7.62 15.61
CA VAL A 209 3.94 -9.04 15.23
C VAL A 209 3.55 -9.23 13.78
N GLY A 210 4.07 -10.27 13.13
CA GLY A 210 3.87 -10.52 11.69
C GLY A 210 3.19 -11.86 11.38
N ASN A 211 2.66 -11.96 10.17
CA ASN A 211 2.20 -13.19 9.53
C ASN A 211 1.26 -14.04 10.41
N ASP A 212 1.64 -15.29 10.69
CA ASP A 212 0.82 -16.27 11.42
C ASP A 212 0.44 -15.78 12.82
N GLU A 213 1.41 -15.20 13.54
CA GLU A 213 1.19 -14.65 14.88
C GLU A 213 0.25 -13.44 14.83
N ALA A 214 0.43 -12.54 13.86
CA ALA A 214 -0.46 -11.38 13.66
C ALA A 214 -1.91 -11.81 13.39
N ALA A 215 -2.10 -12.81 12.53
CA ALA A 215 -3.43 -13.34 12.22
C ALA A 215 -4.12 -13.94 13.46
N HIS A 216 -3.39 -14.72 14.27
CA HIS A 216 -3.91 -15.31 15.50
C HIS A 216 -4.20 -14.27 16.59
N ARG A 217 -3.35 -13.24 16.70
CA ARG A 217 -3.55 -12.15 17.67
C ARG A 217 -4.75 -11.29 17.28
N LEU A 218 -4.89 -10.94 16.01
CA LEU A 218 -6.07 -10.23 15.50
C LEU A 218 -7.35 -11.04 15.70
N ALA A 219 -7.31 -12.35 15.46
CA ALA A 219 -8.46 -13.24 15.73
C ALA A 219 -8.90 -13.16 17.20
N SER A 220 -7.93 -13.21 18.12
CA SER A 220 -8.18 -13.09 19.57
C SER A 220 -8.74 -11.71 19.96
N MET A 221 -8.25 -10.63 19.34
CA MET A 221 -8.76 -9.27 19.56
C MET A 221 -10.22 -9.14 19.11
N ILE A 222 -10.56 -9.71 17.96
CA ILE A 222 -11.93 -9.64 17.43
C ILE A 222 -12.90 -10.42 18.34
N GLU A 223 -12.52 -11.63 18.77
CA GLU A 223 -13.34 -12.42 19.71
C GLU A 223 -13.43 -11.83 21.11
N GLY A 224 -12.38 -11.15 21.56
CA GLY A 224 -12.33 -10.48 22.87
C GLY A 224 -13.19 -9.21 22.95
N GLY A 225 -13.81 -8.80 21.85
CA GLY A 225 -14.58 -7.56 21.73
C GLY A 225 -13.94 -6.63 20.72
N CYS A 226 -14.31 -6.79 19.45
CA CYS A 226 -13.84 -5.93 18.37
C CYS A 226 -14.44 -4.52 18.53
N SER A 227 -13.57 -3.53 18.82
CA SER A 227 -13.97 -2.12 18.92
C SER A 227 -14.49 -1.58 17.58
N ASP A 228 -15.29 -0.52 17.65
CA ASP A 228 -15.82 0.13 16.45
C ASP A 228 -14.70 0.69 15.55
N ASP A 229 -13.63 1.23 16.13
CA ASP A 229 -12.47 1.74 15.39
C ASP A 229 -11.74 0.61 14.64
N LEU A 230 -11.46 -0.51 15.33
CA LEU A 230 -10.82 -1.67 14.71
C LEU A 230 -11.69 -2.23 13.59
N ARG A 231 -13.00 -2.37 13.85
CA ARG A 231 -13.95 -2.84 12.86
C ARG A 231 -14.01 -1.90 11.66
N GLY A 232 -14.12 -0.60 11.90
CA GLY A 232 -14.14 0.44 10.88
C GLY A 232 -12.91 0.38 9.98
N HIS A 233 -11.71 0.34 10.58
CA HIS A 233 -10.45 0.16 9.86
C HIS A 233 -10.45 -1.08 8.97
N LEU A 234 -10.86 -2.23 9.52
CA LEU A 234 -10.90 -3.48 8.76
C LEU A 234 -11.87 -3.41 7.58
N ILE A 235 -13.12 -2.97 7.79
CA ILE A 235 -14.17 -3.05 6.77
C ILE A 235 -14.07 -1.94 5.71
N HIS A 236 -13.54 -0.77 6.06
CA HIS A 236 -13.44 0.37 5.14
C HIS A 236 -12.12 0.40 4.38
N PHE A 237 -11.06 -0.18 4.94
CA PHE A 237 -9.72 -0.14 4.36
C PHE A 237 -9.03 -1.51 4.29
N ALA A 238 -8.63 -2.09 5.43
CA ALA A 238 -7.62 -3.16 5.45
C ALA A 238 -8.06 -4.40 4.65
N VAL A 239 -9.30 -4.89 4.85
CA VAL A 239 -9.82 -6.06 4.13
C VAL A 239 -9.86 -5.80 2.62
N ARG A 240 -10.30 -4.61 2.21
CA ARG A 240 -10.45 -4.23 0.80
C ARG A 240 -9.10 -4.16 0.10
N VAL A 241 -8.12 -3.49 0.70
CA VAL A 241 -6.77 -3.38 0.12
C VAL A 241 -6.03 -4.72 0.16
N GLY A 242 -6.12 -5.47 1.26
CA GLY A 242 -5.45 -6.77 1.40
C GLY A 242 -5.94 -7.81 0.39
N ALA A 243 -7.27 -7.94 0.24
CA ALA A 243 -7.84 -8.86 -0.74
C ALA A 243 -7.48 -8.46 -2.19
N ARG A 244 -7.47 -7.15 -2.49
CA ARG A 244 -7.07 -6.63 -3.80
C ARG A 244 -5.59 -6.94 -4.10
N ARG A 245 -4.69 -6.60 -3.17
CA ARG A 245 -3.23 -6.87 -3.26
C ARG A 245 -2.94 -8.33 -3.56
N LEU A 246 -3.57 -9.24 -2.84
CA LEU A 246 -3.35 -10.68 -3.03
C LEU A 246 -3.99 -11.24 -4.30
N THR A 247 -5.12 -10.69 -4.72
CA THR A 247 -5.72 -11.05 -6.03
C THR A 247 -4.80 -10.65 -7.19
N ASP A 248 -4.23 -9.46 -7.09
CA ASP A 248 -3.26 -8.94 -8.05
C ASP A 248 -1.95 -9.76 -8.00
N ALA A 249 -1.46 -10.09 -6.80
CA ALA A 249 -0.27 -10.92 -6.63
C ALA A 249 -0.43 -12.34 -7.19
N ALA A 250 -1.58 -12.97 -6.98
CA ALA A 250 -1.89 -14.26 -7.60
C ALA A 250 -1.88 -14.18 -9.14
N THR A 251 -2.34 -13.06 -9.71
CA THR A 251 -2.28 -12.82 -11.16
C THR A 251 -0.84 -12.68 -11.64
N CYS A 252 -0.01 -11.89 -10.94
CA CYS A 252 1.40 -11.71 -11.26
C CYS A 252 2.18 -13.02 -11.19
N LEU A 253 2.02 -13.78 -10.11
CA LEU A 253 2.69 -15.07 -9.91
C LEU A 253 2.30 -16.09 -11.00
N ALA A 254 1.03 -16.13 -11.40
CA ALA A 254 0.57 -17.02 -12.46
C ALA A 254 1.22 -16.71 -13.81
N ARG A 255 1.49 -15.43 -14.12
CA ARG A 255 2.12 -15.01 -15.39
C ARG A 255 3.57 -15.45 -15.52
N ILE A 256 4.27 -15.61 -14.39
CA ILE A 256 5.67 -16.02 -14.35
C ILE A 256 5.85 -17.49 -13.96
N ASP A 257 4.82 -18.30 -14.19
CA ASP A 257 4.77 -19.75 -13.96
C ASP A 257 4.96 -20.20 -12.50
N GLN A 258 4.67 -19.32 -11.53
CA GLN A 258 4.68 -19.64 -10.10
C GLN A 258 3.31 -20.17 -9.64
N ALA A 259 2.85 -21.27 -10.24
CA ALA A 259 1.48 -21.76 -10.09
C ALA A 259 1.08 -22.07 -8.64
N ASP A 260 1.97 -22.70 -7.86
CA ASP A 260 1.70 -23.03 -6.46
C ASP A 260 1.57 -21.78 -5.59
N ALA A 261 2.51 -20.83 -5.73
CA ALA A 261 2.49 -19.56 -5.02
C ALA A 261 1.26 -18.71 -5.41
N ALA A 262 0.90 -18.70 -6.70
CA ALA A 262 -0.31 -18.05 -7.18
C ALA A 262 -1.58 -18.66 -6.56
N GLY A 263 -1.62 -19.99 -6.41
CA GLY A 263 -2.71 -20.69 -5.74
C GLY A 263 -2.84 -20.30 -4.26
N ILE A 264 -1.71 -20.20 -3.55
CA ILE A 264 -1.69 -19.78 -2.13
C ILE A 264 -2.09 -18.30 -1.99
N ALA A 265 -1.59 -17.40 -2.83
CA ALA A 265 -1.99 -16.00 -2.80
C ALA A 265 -3.48 -15.83 -3.11
N SER A 266 -4.04 -16.63 -4.02
CA SER A 266 -5.48 -16.66 -4.31
C SER A 266 -6.30 -17.18 -3.11
N GLU A 267 -5.81 -18.19 -2.39
CA GLU A 267 -6.41 -18.67 -1.14
C GLU A 267 -6.40 -17.56 -0.06
N GLN A 268 -5.29 -16.85 0.10
CA GLN A 268 -5.18 -15.72 1.03
C GLN A 268 -6.15 -14.59 0.67
N ALA A 269 -6.24 -14.22 -0.62
CA ALA A 269 -7.19 -13.22 -1.10
C ALA A 269 -8.64 -13.60 -0.77
N LEU A 270 -8.99 -14.88 -0.96
CA LEU A 270 -10.32 -15.39 -0.63
C LEU A 270 -10.60 -15.32 0.88
N LEU A 271 -9.64 -15.72 1.71
CA LEU A 271 -9.78 -15.68 3.16
C LEU A 271 -9.97 -14.23 3.64
N ILE A 272 -9.11 -13.31 3.21
CA ILE A 272 -9.20 -11.90 3.60
C ILE A 272 -10.50 -11.29 3.10
N GLY A 273 -10.84 -11.47 1.81
CA GLY A 273 -12.09 -10.94 1.26
C GLY A 273 -13.34 -11.49 1.97
N SER A 274 -13.30 -12.75 2.43
CA SER A 274 -14.40 -13.37 3.18
C SER A 274 -14.60 -12.77 4.59
N LEU A 275 -13.65 -11.97 5.11
CA LEU A 275 -13.83 -11.24 6.37
C LEU A 275 -14.86 -10.12 6.26
N GLN A 276 -15.10 -9.58 5.06
CA GLN A 276 -15.92 -8.38 4.89
C GLN A 276 -17.32 -8.54 5.49
N PHE A 277 -18.03 -9.60 5.12
CA PHE A 277 -19.39 -9.84 5.61
C PHE A 277 -19.46 -10.05 7.13
N PRO A 278 -18.77 -11.03 7.74
CA PRO A 278 -18.88 -11.27 9.17
C PRO A 278 -18.46 -10.05 10.00
N LEU A 279 -17.47 -9.28 9.55
CA LEU A 279 -17.10 -8.04 10.24
C LEU A 279 -18.21 -6.97 10.17
N VAL A 280 -18.86 -6.80 9.02
CA VAL A 280 -19.96 -5.82 8.85
C VAL A 280 -21.19 -6.17 9.70
N VAL A 281 -21.53 -7.46 9.80
CA VAL A 281 -22.72 -7.90 10.55
C VAL A 281 -22.42 -8.30 12.00
N GLY A 282 -21.20 -8.10 12.49
CA GLY A 282 -20.80 -8.39 13.87
C GLY A 282 -20.68 -9.89 14.22
N ARG A 283 -20.38 -10.75 13.24
CA ARG A 283 -20.11 -12.19 13.45
C ARG A 283 -18.65 -12.44 13.76
N ASP A 284 -18.21 -11.94 14.92
CA ASP A 284 -16.80 -11.88 15.30
C ASP A 284 -16.13 -13.26 15.40
N ALA A 285 -16.81 -14.27 15.94
CA ALA A 285 -16.29 -15.64 15.98
C ALA A 285 -16.04 -16.23 14.58
N GLU A 286 -16.86 -15.87 13.59
CA GLU A 286 -16.68 -16.30 12.20
C GLU A 286 -15.46 -15.61 11.56
N ALA A 287 -15.32 -14.29 11.78
CA ALA A 287 -14.16 -13.53 11.31
C ALA A 287 -12.84 -14.07 11.93
N ALA A 288 -12.83 -14.33 13.23
CA ALA A 288 -11.69 -14.90 13.93
C ALA A 288 -11.32 -16.31 13.42
N ALA A 289 -12.32 -17.15 13.13
CA ALA A 289 -12.08 -18.47 12.53
C ALA A 289 -11.45 -18.37 11.13
N ILE A 290 -11.80 -17.36 10.33
CA ILE A 290 -11.18 -17.09 9.02
C ILE A 290 -9.72 -16.66 9.21
N LEU A 291 -9.43 -15.76 10.13
CA LEU A 291 -8.06 -15.30 10.42
C LEU A 291 -7.14 -16.45 10.88
N ARG A 292 -7.65 -17.37 11.70
CA ARG A 292 -6.88 -18.57 12.09
C ARG A 292 -6.57 -19.50 10.92
N LYS A 293 -7.42 -19.53 9.89
CA LYS A 293 -7.13 -20.25 8.64
C LYS A 293 -6.12 -19.50 7.79
N LEU A 294 -6.12 -18.16 7.84
CA LEU A 294 -5.17 -17.31 7.12
C LEU A 294 -3.74 -17.47 7.64
N GLY A 295 -3.54 -17.50 8.96
CA GLY A 295 -2.19 -17.51 9.56
C GLY A 295 -1.21 -18.53 8.96
N PRO A 296 -1.57 -19.83 8.89
CA PRO A 296 -0.68 -20.87 8.34
C PRO A 296 -0.36 -20.74 6.85
N THR A 297 -1.04 -19.86 6.11
CA THR A 297 -0.79 -19.66 4.67
C THR A 297 0.48 -18.86 4.38
N TYR A 298 0.91 -17.97 5.30
CA TYR A 298 2.13 -17.16 5.11
C TYR A 298 3.41 -18.01 5.04
N PRO A 299 3.70 -18.92 6.00
CA PRO A 299 4.86 -19.81 5.87
C PRO A 299 4.75 -20.75 4.66
N ARG A 300 3.54 -21.18 4.27
CA ARG A 300 3.31 -21.95 3.03
C ARG A 300 3.72 -21.15 1.79
N LEU A 301 3.32 -19.88 1.70
CA LEU A 301 3.69 -19.00 0.59
C LEU A 301 5.21 -18.80 0.54
N LEU A 302 5.85 -18.57 1.68
CA LEU A 302 7.30 -18.41 1.77
C LEU A 302 8.03 -19.63 1.22
N SER A 303 7.70 -20.83 1.73
CA SER A 303 8.31 -22.08 1.26
C SER A 303 8.05 -22.32 -0.23
N SER A 304 6.87 -21.96 -0.74
CA SER A 304 6.56 -22.09 -2.17
C SER A 304 7.44 -21.19 -3.04
N LEU A 305 7.71 -19.96 -2.60
CA LEU A 305 8.55 -19.02 -3.35
C LEU A 305 10.04 -19.41 -3.25
N GLU A 306 10.51 -19.83 -2.08
CA GLU A 306 11.89 -20.31 -1.87
C GLU A 306 12.20 -21.58 -2.70
N GLY A 307 11.24 -22.52 -2.74
CA GLY A 307 11.37 -23.78 -3.49
C GLY A 307 11.54 -23.59 -5.01
N THR A 308 11.14 -22.44 -5.55
CA THR A 308 11.33 -22.11 -6.96
C THR A 308 12.64 -21.36 -7.21
N SER A 309 13.10 -20.53 -6.27
CA SER A 309 14.40 -19.83 -6.36
C SER A 309 15.61 -20.78 -6.40
N GLY A 310 15.46 -22.03 -5.95
CA GLY A 310 16.51 -23.06 -6.04
C GLY A 310 16.56 -23.82 -7.38
N LYS A 311 15.69 -23.51 -8.34
CA LYS A 311 15.58 -24.21 -9.64
C LYS A 311 15.97 -23.35 -10.87
N SER A 312 16.46 -22.13 -10.66
CA SER A 312 16.93 -21.22 -11.73
C SER A 312 18.43 -21.34 -11.95
#